data_AF-X1C666-F1
#
_entry.id   AF-X1C666-F1
#
_cell.length_a   1.000
_cell.length_b   1.000
_cell.length_c   1.000
_cell.angle_alpha   90.00
_cell.angle_beta   90.00
_cell.angle_gamma   90.00
#
_symmetry.space_group_name_H-M   'P 1'
#
loop_
_entity.id
_entity.type
_entity.pdbx_description
1 polymer ?
#
loop_
_entity_poly.entity_id
_entity_poly.type
_entity_poly.pdbx_seq_one_letter_code
_entity_poly.pdbx_strand_id
1 'polypeptide(L)' 'EPQNIHDNITICHGDDDRNVPFQQTTDIVQKLRVKGDVHIELMIAPDEPHEFLLYKNRMEAYNRTFEFINRFIGK' A
#
# COMPACT_ATOMS: atom_id res chain seq x y z
N GLU A 1 -5.72 -0.43 14.74
CA GLU A 1 -4.83 -1.62 14.80
C GLU A 1 -5.15 -2.59 13.67
N PRO A 2 -4.15 -3.24 13.05
CA PRO A 2 -4.34 -4.12 11.89
C PRO A 2 -5.36 -5.25 12.10
N GLN A 3 -5.53 -5.75 13.33
CA GLN A 3 -6.54 -6.78 13.65
C GLN A 3 -8.00 -6.33 13.46
N ASN A 4 -8.28 -5.02 13.41
CA ASN A 4 -9.63 -4.49 13.23
C ASN A 4 -9.96 -4.15 11.77
N ILE A 5 -9.04 -4.38 10.83
CA ILE A 5 -9.27 -4.16 9.40
C ILE A 5 -9.96 -5.40 8.83
N HIS A 6 -11.16 -5.24 8.27
CA HIS A 6 -11.93 -6.34 7.68
C HIS A 6 -12.13 -6.21 6.18
N ASP A 7 -11.92 -5.02 5.64
CA ASP A 7 -12.05 -4.74 4.21
C ASP A 7 -10.73 -4.98 3.48
N ASN A 8 -10.82 -5.25 2.19
CA ASN A 8 -9.66 -5.36 1.31
C ASN A 8 -8.85 -4.05 1.33
N ILE A 9 -7.53 -4.16 1.24
CA ILE A 9 -6.64 -2.99 1.35
C ILE A 9 -5.57 -2.99 0.26
N THR A 10 -5.26 -1.79 -0.22
CA THR A 10 -4.06 -1.52 -1.02
C THR A 10 -3.15 -0.55 -0.26
N ILE A 11 -1.85 -0.83 -0.24
CA ILE A 11 -0.83 -0.05 0.47
C ILE A 11 0.26 0.33 -0.54
N CYS A 12 0.64 1.60 -0.55
CA CYS A 12 1.67 2.15 -1.42
C CYS A 12 2.66 2.98 -0.57
N HIS A 13 3.97 2.77 -0.74
CA HIS A 13 4.99 3.46 0.07
C HIS A 13 6.33 3.55 -0.68
N GLY A 14 7.00 4.70 -0.62
CA GLY A 14 8.43 4.83 -0.91
C GLY A 14 9.31 4.30 0.22
N ASP A 15 10.36 3.54 -0.05
CA ASP A 15 11.18 2.94 1.00
C ASP A 15 12.19 3.89 1.68
N ASP A 16 12.51 5.04 1.06
CA ASP A 16 13.30 6.14 1.65
C ASP A 16 12.41 7.27 2.22
N ASP A 17 11.18 6.93 2.64
CA ASP A 17 10.30 7.87 3.33
C ASP A 17 10.86 8.23 4.72
N ARG A 18 11.25 9.50 4.89
CA ARG A 18 11.78 10.06 6.14
C ARG A 18 10.70 10.61 7.07
N ASN A 19 9.47 10.75 6.60
CA ASN A 19 8.32 11.20 7.37
C ASN A 19 7.64 10.02 8.06
N VAL A 20 7.50 8.90 7.35
CA VAL A 20 6.88 7.67 7.86
C VAL A 20 7.88 6.51 7.73
N PRO A 21 8.39 5.96 8.85
CA PRO A 21 9.32 4.83 8.79
C PRO A 21 8.74 3.63 8.03
N PHE A 22 9.49 3.14 7.05
CA PHE A 22 9.10 1.98 6.23
C PHE A 22 8.70 0.74 7.05
N GLN A 23 9.32 0.56 8.22
CA GLN A 23 9.02 -0.53 9.17
C GLN A 23 7.54 -0.57 9.59
N GLN A 24 6.85 0.58 9.65
CA GLN A 24 5.42 0.60 9.97
C GLN A 24 4.59 -0.14 8.91
N THR A 25 4.97 -0.03 7.64
CA THR A 25 4.32 -0.77 6.56
C THR A 25 4.60 -2.26 6.63
N THR A 26 5.86 -2.66 6.89
CA THR A 26 6.18 -4.08 7.05
C THR A 26 5.43 -4.70 8.23
N ASP A 27 5.31 -3.99 9.35
CA ASP A 27 4.57 -4.45 10.54
C ASP A 27 3.08 -4.66 10.24
N ILE A 28 2.44 -3.70 9.58
CA ILE A 28 1.01 -3.80 9.22
C ILE A 28 0.79 -4.96 8.24
N VAL A 29 1.61 -5.05 7.18
CA VAL A 29 1.50 -6.10 6.15
C VAL A 29 1.69 -7.49 6.76
N GLN A 30 2.68 -7.66 7.65
CA GLN A 30 2.92 -8.94 8.32
C GLN A 30 1.74 -9.33 9.22
N LYS A 31 1.21 -8.40 10.01
CA LYS A 31 0.04 -8.64 10.87
C LYS A 31 -1.19 -9.03 10.06
N LEU A 32 -1.47 -8.32 8.96
CA LEU A 32 -2.60 -8.63 8.09
C LEU A 32 -2.44 -9.99 7.37
N ARG A 33 -1.22 -10.33 6.94
CA ARG A 33 -0.94 -11.66 6.35
C ARG A 33 -1.15 -12.80 7.34
N VAL A 34 -0.77 -12.62 8.60
CA VAL A 34 -1.03 -13.60 9.67
C VAL A 34 -2.53 -13.74 9.95
N LYS A 35 -3.26 -12.62 9.92
CA LYS A 35 -4.73 -12.62 10.08
C LYS A 35 -5.42 -13.39 8.96
N GLY A 36 -5.00 -13.20 7.71
CA GLY A 36 -5.32 -14.06 6.57
C GLY A 36 -6.72 -13.94 5.97
N ASP A 37 -7.58 -13.06 6.50
CA ASP A 37 -8.97 -12.87 6.05
C ASP A 37 -9.17 -11.59 5.21
N VAL A 38 -8.09 -10.86 4.90
CA VAL A 38 -8.10 -9.62 4.13
C VAL A 38 -7.22 -9.77 2.89
N HIS A 39 -7.75 -9.38 1.72
CA HIS A 39 -6.93 -9.25 0.51
C HIS A 39 -6.04 -8.00 0.60
N ILE A 40 -4.76 -8.17 0.31
CA ILE A 40 -3.74 -7.11 0.44
C ILE A 40 -3.02 -6.94 -0.88
N GLU A 41 -3.02 -5.72 -1.39
CA GLU A 41 -2.13 -5.29 -2.48
C GLU A 41 -1.05 -4.37 -1.94
N LEU A 42 0.20 -4.61 -2.33
CA LEU A 42 1.36 -3.84 -1.87
C LEU A 42 2.15 -3.31 -3.07
N MET A 43 2.41 -2.01 -3.06
CA MET A 43 3.37 -1.35 -3.93
C MET A 43 4.45 -0.71 -3.08
N ILE A 44 5.69 -1.14 -3.26
CA ILE A 44 6.86 -0.44 -2.72
C ILE A 44 7.58 0.24 -3.90
N ALA A 45 7.88 1.53 -3.76
CA ALA A 45 8.65 2.29 -4.72
C ALA A 45 10.08 2.49 -4.18
N PRO A 46 11.08 1.77 -4.72
CA PRO A 46 12.46 1.91 -4.26
C PRO A 46 13.03 3.29 -4.54
N ASP A 47 13.84 3.78 -3.60
CA ASP A 47 14.54 5.07 -3.62
C ASP A 47 13.60 6.29 -3.75
N GLU A 48 12.33 6.14 -3.37
CA GLU A 48 11.35 7.23 -3.34
C GLU A 48 11.09 7.69 -1.88
N PRO A 49 10.97 9.02 -1.64
CA PRO A 49 10.60 9.55 -0.34
C PRO A 49 9.07 9.50 -0.14
N HIS A 50 8.56 10.31 0.79
CA HIS A 50 7.11 10.40 1.07
C HIS A 50 6.26 10.76 -0.16
N GLU A 51 6.80 11.55 -1.08
CA GLU A 51 6.18 11.90 -2.35
C GLU A 51 6.92 11.21 -3.51
N PHE A 52 6.18 10.66 -4.48
CA PHE A 52 6.79 10.07 -5.67
C PHE A 52 7.37 11.16 -6.59
N LEU A 53 8.69 11.23 -6.64
CA LEU A 53 9.48 12.12 -7.49
C LEU A 53 9.39 11.67 -8.95
N LEU A 54 9.50 10.35 -9.21
CA LEU A 54 9.42 9.84 -10.57
C LEU A 54 7.96 9.75 -11.03
N TYR A 55 7.66 10.39 -12.16
CA TYR A 55 6.35 10.33 -12.80
C TYR A 55 5.87 8.88 -13.00
N LYS A 56 6.78 7.97 -13.40
CA LYS A 56 6.45 6.55 -13.59
C LYS A 56 5.90 5.89 -12.30
N ASN A 57 6.50 6.18 -11.15
CA ASN A 57 6.11 5.60 -9.87
C ASN A 57 4.78 6.20 -9.40
N ARG A 58 4.62 7.50 -9.59
CA ARG A 58 3.35 8.19 -9.34
C ARG A 58 2.20 7.62 -10.19
N MET A 59 2.43 7.41 -11.49
CA MET A 59 1.42 6.84 -12.38
C MET A 59 1.12 5.38 -12.05
N GLU A 60 2.12 4.58 -11.70
CA GLU A 60 1.90 3.20 -11.24
C GLU A 60 1.03 3.17 -9.97
N ALA A 61 1.29 4.03 -9.00
CA ALA A 61 0.49 4.14 -7.78
C ALA A 61 -0.97 4.51 -8.10
N TYR A 62 -1.19 5.47 -9.00
CA TYR A 62 -2.54 5.86 -9.45
C TYR A 62 -3.27 4.73 -10.17
N ASN A 63 -2.60 4.07 -11.12
CA ASN A 63 -3.19 2.97 -11.88
C ASN A 63 -3.57 1.80 -10.96
N ARG A 64 -2.65 1.39 -10.06
CA ARG A 64 -2.94 0.32 -9.08
C ARG A 64 -4.10 0.67 -8.17
N THR A 65 -4.15 1.91 -7.68
CA THR A 65 -5.24 2.38 -6.81
C THR A 65 -6.58 2.39 -7.56
N PHE A 66 -6.59 2.90 -8.79
CA PHE A 66 -7.78 2.92 -9.64
C PHE A 66 -8.29 1.50 -9.91
N GLU A 67 -7.40 0.60 -10.32
CA GLU A 67 -7.73 -0.80 -10.59
C GLU A 67 -8.23 -1.54 -9.34
N PHE A 68 -7.63 -1.28 -8.18
CA PHE A 68 -8.08 -1.82 -6.90
C PHE A 68 -9.52 -1.37 -6.58
N ILE A 69 -9.78 -0.06 -6.66
CA ILE A 69 -11.11 0.51 -6.43
C ILE A 69 -12.11 -0.06 -7.44
N ASN A 70 -11.74 -0.13 -8.72
CA ASN A 70 -12.60 -0.67 -9.77
C ASN A 70 -13.01 -2.13 -9.50
N ARG A 71 -12.10 -2.97 -8.99
CA ARG A 71 -12.39 -4.37 -8.66
C ARG A 71 -13.25 -4.57 -7.41
N PHE A 72 -13.08 -3.73 -6.39
CA PHE A 72 -13.66 -3.99 -5.06
C PHE A 72 -14.78 -3.02 -4.64
N ILE A 73 -14.90 -1.87 -5.31
CA ILE A 73 -15.90 -0.83 -5.00
C ILE A 73 -16.71 -0.45 -6.25
N GLY A 74 -16.07 -0.45 -7.43
CA GLY A 74 -16.73 -0.21 -8.71
C GLY A 74 -17.91 -1.18 -8.90
N LYS A 75 -19.07 -0.62 -9.28
CA LYS A 75 -20.30 -1.38 -9.53
C LYS A 75 -20.11 -2.52 -10.54
#